data_AF-A0A6V7J4T0-F1
#
_entry.id   AF-A0A6V7J4T0-F1
#
_cell.length_a   1.000
_cell.length_b   1.000
_cell.length_c   1.000
_cell.angle_alpha   90.00
_cell.angle_beta   90.00
_cell.angle_gamma   90.00
#
_symmetry.space_group_name_H-M   'P 1'
#
loop_
_entity.id
_entity.type
_entity.pdbx_description
1 polymer ?
#
loop_
_entity_poly.entity_id
_entity_poly.type
_entity_poly.pdbx_seq_one_letter_code
_entity_poly.pdbx_strand_id
1 'polypeptide(L)'
;DRVLVAIKGEKKKGILVGLKQKQNPKVPRFDSNNIVLIDDNGTPLGTRIHVPIPHILRTILKEKTHSKGADYTKLIAIASKFV
;
A
#
# COMPACT_ATOMS: atom_id res chain seq x y z
N ASP A 1 3.04 -1.78 -5.53
CA ASP A 1 3.33 -3.20 -5.84
C ASP A 1 2.84 -4.12 -4.76
N ARG A 2 2.55 -5.38 -5.12
CA ARG A 2 2.17 -6.44 -4.18
C ARG A 2 3.37 -7.32 -3.89
N VAL A 3 3.57 -7.66 -2.62
CA VAL A 3 4.67 -8.48 -2.12
C VAL A 3 4.12 -9.62 -1.28
N LEU A 4 4.84 -10.75 -1.23
CA LEU A 4 4.54 -11.86 -0.33
C LEU A 4 5.51 -11.79 0.84
N VAL A 5 4.97 -11.81 2.05
CA VAL A 5 5.73 -11.69 3.30
C VAL A 5 5.48 -12.90 4.19
N ALA A 6 6.53 -13.36 4.88
CA ALA A 6 6.41 -14.38 5.90
C ALA A 6 6.32 -13.71 7.28
N ILE A 7 5.18 -13.84 7.96
CA ILE A 7 4.95 -13.27 9.30
C ILE A 7 4.50 -14.40 10.22
N LYS A 8 5.23 -14.60 11.33
CA LYS A 8 4.94 -15.64 12.33
C LYS A 8 4.78 -17.06 11.73
N GLY A 9 5.54 -17.37 10.68
CA GLY A 9 5.45 -18.67 9.98
C GLY A 9 4.34 -18.78 8.94
N GLU A 10 3.50 -17.75 8.78
CA GLU A 10 2.44 -17.71 7.76
C GLU A 10 2.85 -16.87 6.54
N LYS A 11 2.43 -17.32 5.36
CA LYS A 11 2.54 -16.54 4.12
C LYS A 11 1.37 -15.57 4.05
N LYS A 12 1.66 -14.27 4.00
CA LYS A 12 0.67 -13.21 3.79
C LYS A 12 1.04 -12.37 2.58
N LYS A 13 0.04 -11.76 1.96
CA LYS A 13 0.25 -10.76 0.92
C LYS A 13 0.29 -9.37 1.55
N GLY A 14 1.04 -8.48 0.93
CA GLY A 14 1.20 -7.10 1.37
C GLY A 14 1.25 -6.15 0.18
N ILE A 15 0.83 -4.92 0.41
CA ILE A 15 0.97 -3.80 -0.51
C ILE A 15 2.06 -2.89 0.04
N LEU A 16 3.00 -2.54 -0.83
CA LEU A 16 4.04 -1.60 -0.51
C LEU A 16 3.48 -0.16 -0.48
N VAL A 17 3.69 0.53 0.64
CA VAL A 17 3.14 1.89 0.87
C VAL A 17 4.23 2.92 1.05
N GLY A 18 5.40 2.53 1.59
CA GLY A 18 6.53 3.44 1.77
C GLY A 18 7.85 2.73 1.59
N LEU A 19 8.83 3.45 1.04
CA LEU A 19 10.17 2.97 0.75
C LEU A 19 11.22 3.91 1.34
N LYS A 20 12.31 3.31 1.84
CA LYS A 20 13.51 4.03 2.27
C LYS A 20 14.46 4.38 1.13
N GLN A 21 14.36 3.67 0.02
CA GLN A 21 15.19 3.89 -1.15
C GLN A 21 14.96 5.27 -1.76
N LYS A 22 16.01 5.84 -2.37
CA LYS A 22 15.92 7.10 -3.13
C LYS A 22 14.90 6.94 -4.27
N GLN A 23 13.83 7.72 -4.21
CA GLN A 23 12.75 7.71 -5.19
C GLN A 23 12.96 8.78 -6.26
N ASN A 24 12.10 8.73 -7.30
CA ASN A 24 12.04 9.75 -8.32
C ASN A 24 11.68 11.13 -7.74
N PRO A 25 12.04 12.24 -8.42
CA PRO A 25 11.63 13.58 -8.02
C PRO A 25 10.11 13.65 -7.81
N LYS A 26 9.66 14.38 -6.78
CA LYS A 26 8.24 14.51 -6.37
C LYS A 26 7.59 13.24 -5.79
N VAL A 27 8.38 12.22 -5.45
CA VAL A 27 7.92 11.06 -4.67
C VAL A 27 8.45 11.16 -3.25
N PRO A 28 7.59 11.05 -2.21
CA PRO A 28 8.04 11.12 -0.83
C PRO A 28 8.91 9.90 -0.48
N ARG A 29 9.94 10.16 0.31
CA ARG A 29 10.84 9.16 0.88
C ARG A 29 10.49 8.98 2.35
N PHE A 30 10.45 7.73 2.81
CA PHE A 30 10.24 7.40 4.22
C PHE A 30 11.54 6.90 4.86
N ASP A 31 11.64 6.95 6.19
CA ASP A 31 12.81 6.42 6.90
C ASP A 31 12.80 4.89 7.01
N SER A 32 11.62 4.29 6.93
CA SER A 32 11.35 2.85 7.00
C SER A 32 10.61 2.34 5.76
N ASN A 33 10.79 1.05 5.45
CA ASN A 33 9.97 0.37 4.45
C ASN A 33 8.63 -0.03 5.08
N ASN A 34 7.53 0.48 4.55
CA ASN A 34 6.20 0.31 5.11
C ASN A 34 5.32 -0.54 4.18
N ILE A 35 4.68 -1.55 4.75
CA ILE A 35 3.82 -2.51 4.04
C ILE A 35 2.48 -2.60 4.77
N VAL A 36 1.40 -2.66 4.00
CA VAL A 36 0.05 -2.95 4.51
C VAL A 36 -0.33 -4.37 4.13
N LEU A 37 -0.74 -5.18 5.10
CA LEU A 37 -1.13 -6.56 4.85
C LEU A 37 -2.51 -6.63 4.19
N ILE A 38 -2.60 -7.48 3.17
CA ILE A 38 -3.81 -7.73 2.42
C ILE A 38 -4.09 -9.23 2.35
N ASP A 39 -5.37 -9.55 2.21
CA ASP A 39 -5.82 -10.90 1.88
C ASP A 39 -5.64 -11.19 0.37
N ASP A 40 -5.86 -12.44 -0.03
CA ASP A 40 -5.83 -12.86 -1.44
C ASP A 40 -6.85 -12.10 -2.30
N ASN A 41 -7.95 -11.69 -1.69
CA ASN A 41 -8.99 -10.85 -2.26
C ASN A 41 -8.65 -9.34 -2.22
N GLY A 42 -7.41 -8.98 -1.89
CA GLY A 42 -6.89 -7.61 -1.84
C GLY A 42 -7.41 -6.74 -0.69
N THR A 43 -8.38 -7.22 0.09
CA THR A 43 -8.92 -6.47 1.22
C THR A 43 -7.86 -6.33 2.32
N PRO A 44 -7.65 -5.14 2.90
CA PRO A 44 -6.69 -4.96 3.98
C PRO A 44 -7.10 -5.75 5.21
N LEU A 45 -6.14 -6.44 5.83
CA LEU A 45 -6.37 -7.20 7.07
C LEU A 45 -6.54 -6.29 8.29
N GLY A 46 -6.02 -5.05 8.22
CA GLY A 46 -6.12 -4.05 9.27
C GLY A 46 -7.26 -3.06 9.05
N THR A 47 -7.74 -2.46 10.14
CA THR A 47 -8.86 -1.49 10.15
C THR A 47 -8.44 -0.03 10.12
N ARG A 48 -7.16 0.29 10.41
CA ARG A 48 -6.63 1.67 10.40
C ARG A 48 -5.15 1.72 10.02
N ILE A 49 -4.79 2.68 9.17
CA ILE A 49 -3.38 2.98 8.83
C ILE A 49 -3.02 4.34 9.42
N HIS A 50 -2.13 4.32 10.42
CA HIS A 50 -1.64 5.53 11.10
C HIS A 50 -0.48 6.21 10.38
N VAL A 51 0.30 5.44 9.63
CA VAL A 51 1.46 5.93 8.88
C VAL A 51 0.96 6.70 7.65
N PRO A 52 1.57 7.86 7.31
CA PRO A 52 1.22 8.60 6.10
C PRO A 52 1.41 7.79 4.82
N ILE A 53 0.47 7.95 3.89
CA ILE A 53 0.46 7.27 2.59
C ILE A 53 0.77 8.27 1.46
N PRO A 54 1.62 7.91 0.47
CA PRO A 54 1.87 8.76 -0.68
C PRO A 54 0.64 8.94 -1.58
N HIS A 55 0.38 10.18 -2.04
CA HIS A 55 -0.71 10.52 -2.98
C HIS A 55 -0.61 9.79 -4.31
N ILE A 56 0.58 9.31 -4.69
CA ILE A 56 0.83 8.57 -5.93
C ILE A 56 -0.05 7.31 -6.02
N LEU A 57 -0.34 6.66 -4.88
CA LEU A 57 -1.25 5.50 -4.86
C LEU A 57 -2.67 5.86 -5.33
N ARG A 58 -3.08 7.12 -5.20
CA ARG A 58 -4.38 7.62 -5.68
C ARG A 58 -4.38 7.86 -7.19
N THR A 59 -3.24 8.23 -7.78
CA THR A 59 -3.11 8.45 -9.23
C THR A 59 -3.04 7.12 -9.99
N ILE A 60 -2.26 6.15 -9.48
CA ILE A 60 -2.12 4.81 -10.08
C ILE A 60 -3.49 4.10 -10.19
N LEU A 61 -4.42 4.38 -9.27
CA LEU A 61 -5.78 3.86 -9.31
C LEU A 61 -6.62 4.38 -10.49
N LYS A 62 -6.44 5.65 -10.88
CA LYS A 62 -7.17 6.27 -12.00
C LYS A 62 -6.70 5.76 -13.35
N GLU A 63 -5.44 5.33 -13.43
CA GLU A 63 -4.83 4.83 -14.67
C GLU A 63 -5.14 3.34 -14.91
N LYS A 64 -5.37 2.55 -13.86
CA LYS A 64 -5.59 1.09 -13.94
C LYS A 64 -7.08 0.68 -13.87
N THR A 65 -8.00 1.57 -14.24
CA THR A 65 -9.46 1.40 -14.08
C THR A 65 -10.12 0.39 -15.02
N HIS A 66 -9.36 -0.51 -15.63
CA HIS A 66 -9.90 -1.70 -16.30
C HIS A 66 -9.47 -2.96 -15.55
N SER A 67 -10.46 -3.53 -14.86
CA SER A 67 -10.59 -4.97 -14.59
C SER A 67 -9.62 -5.56 -13.55
N LYS A 68 -10.15 -5.75 -12.33
CA LYS A 68 -9.71 -6.77 -11.34
C LYS A 68 -8.26 -6.65 -10.83
N GLY A 69 -7.90 -5.45 -10.35
CA GLY A 69 -6.54 -5.12 -9.91
C GLY A 69 -6.32 -4.78 -8.41
N ALA A 70 -7.09 -5.35 -7.47
CA ALA A 70 -7.06 -5.14 -6.01
C ALA A 70 -7.24 -3.70 -5.47
N ASP A 71 -8.36 -3.49 -4.78
CA ASP A 71 -8.53 -2.97 -3.40
C ASP A 71 -7.70 -1.80 -2.85
N TYR A 72 -6.95 -1.05 -3.66
CA TYR A 72 -6.32 0.19 -3.17
C TYR A 72 -7.38 1.21 -2.71
N THR A 73 -8.62 1.15 -3.21
CA THR A 73 -9.73 2.01 -2.74
C THR A 73 -10.04 1.79 -1.25
N LYS A 74 -10.10 0.53 -0.79
CA LYS A 74 -10.32 0.20 0.61
C LYS A 74 -9.12 0.59 1.47
N LEU A 75 -7.91 0.42 0.94
CA LEU A 75 -6.68 0.84 1.61
C LEU A 75 -6.61 2.36 1.82
N ILE A 76 -6.99 3.15 0.81
CA ILE A 76 -7.05 4.61 0.89
C ILE A 76 -8.14 5.06 1.88
N ALA A 77 -9.30 4.40 1.89
CA ALA A 77 -10.39 4.75 2.81
C ALA A 77 -10.01 4.61 4.30
N ILE A 78 -9.06 3.73 4.60
CA ILE A 78 -8.61 3.39 5.95
C ILE A 78 -7.39 4.25 6.40
N ALA A 79 -6.81 5.02 5.48
CA ALA A 79 -5.64 5.83 5.73
C ALA A 79 -6.00 7.15 6.43
N SER A 80 -5.24 7.49 7.48
CA SER A 80 -5.50 8.71 8.27
C SER A 80 -4.77 9.95 7.74
N LYS A 81 -3.63 9.78 7.05
CA LYS A 81 -2.77 10.89 6.59
C LYS A 81 -2.22 10.59 5.19
N PHE A 82 -2.08 11.63 4.37
CA PHE A 82 -1.51 11.54 3.03
C PHE A 82 -0.39 12.57 2.84
N VAL A 83 0.66 12.17 2.11
CA VAL A 83 1.85 12.98 1.80
C VAL A 83 2.16 12.92 0.31
#